data_AF-A0A1H0D4C8-F1
#
_entry.id   AF-A0A1H0D4C8-F1
#
_cell.length_a   1.000
_cell.length_b   1.000
_cell.length_c   1.000
_cell.angle_alpha   90.00
_cell.angle_beta   90.00
_cell.angle_gamma   90.00
#
_symmetry.space_group_name_H-M   'P 1'
#
loop_
_entity.id
_entity.type
_entity.pdbx_description
1 polymer ?
#
loop_
_entity_poly.entity_id
_entity_poly.type
_entity_poly.pdbx_seq_one_letter_code
_entity_poly.pdbx_strand_id
1 'polypeptide(L)'
;MSFLLQAGESAQLPHLSADQAMFVFKCERYSICSFWEPDTGCNCVALVDFGDLSDTAAPAPAGTPVLLELWARRWRVHDDGVDASLEPAFFDARHNAMPEDSAYPHDFNFALQTKVGGLPYWTANGPAVLLHPDMALTDGGNWHLVLQLDTALEVVDPIDAVQAYADSHPIGPAREGAAEVYPEDGSVGIANFCLDGIGYVLVDSSSHSRQPVFLINR
;
A
#
# COMPACT_ATOMS: atom_id res chain seq x y z
N MET A 1 5.10 -9.09 11.24
CA MET A 1 4.02 -8.82 10.29
C MET A 1 3.39 -7.51 10.72
N SER A 2 3.43 -6.51 9.87
CA SER A 2 2.86 -5.20 10.12
C SER A 2 1.53 -5.11 9.41
N PHE A 3 0.51 -4.70 10.15
CA PHE A 3 -0.78 -4.35 9.59
C PHE A 3 -0.66 -2.93 9.02
N LEU A 4 -0.82 -2.79 7.70
CA LEU A 4 -0.57 -1.54 7.02
C LEU A 4 -1.83 -0.70 6.85
N LEU A 5 -2.98 -1.35 6.66
CA LEU A 5 -4.24 -0.66 6.43
C LEU A 5 -5.44 -1.56 6.74
N GLN A 6 -6.41 -0.98 7.45
CA GLN A 6 -7.82 -1.38 7.43
C GLN A 6 -8.61 -0.32 6.66
N ALA A 7 -9.36 -0.73 5.63
CA ALA A 7 -10.30 0.16 4.97
C ALA A 7 -11.67 -0.51 4.85
N GLY A 8 -12.71 0.20 5.27
CA GLY A 8 -14.10 -0.26 5.30
C GLY A 8 -15.09 0.84 4.88
N GLU A 9 -16.32 0.82 5.39
CA GLU A 9 -17.45 1.66 4.93
C GLU A 9 -17.16 3.18 4.89
N SER A 10 -16.32 3.68 5.79
CA SER A 10 -15.94 5.10 5.88
C SER A 10 -14.77 5.51 4.97
N ALA A 11 -14.06 4.54 4.39
CA ALA A 11 -12.92 4.73 3.51
C ALA A 11 -13.07 3.83 2.28
N GLN A 12 -14.15 4.03 1.52
CA GLN A 12 -14.48 3.21 0.37
C GLN A 12 -13.30 3.13 -0.61
N LEU A 13 -12.80 1.91 -0.80
CA LEU A 13 -11.76 1.63 -1.75
C LEU A 13 -12.38 1.37 -3.13
N PRO A 14 -11.82 1.94 -4.20
CA PRO A 14 -12.33 1.73 -5.55
C PRO A 14 -12.11 0.27 -5.96
N HIS A 15 -12.96 -0.22 -6.85
CA HIS A 15 -12.90 -1.57 -7.41
C HIS A 15 -13.11 -2.74 -6.42
N LEU A 16 -13.37 -2.45 -5.14
CA LEU A 16 -13.74 -3.44 -4.12
C LEU A 16 -15.24 -3.39 -3.79
N SER A 17 -15.75 -4.46 -3.19
CA SER A 17 -17.14 -4.50 -2.74
C SER A 17 -17.35 -3.62 -1.51
N ALA A 18 -18.52 -2.97 -1.43
CA ALA A 18 -18.83 -2.04 -0.35
C ALA A 18 -19.13 -2.71 1.00
N ASP A 19 -19.32 -4.03 1.00
CA ASP A 19 -19.59 -4.87 2.17
C ASP A 19 -18.34 -5.60 2.70
N GLN A 20 -17.15 -5.19 2.25
CA GLN A 20 -15.89 -5.83 2.58
C GLN A 20 -14.90 -4.86 3.24
N ALA A 21 -14.11 -5.38 4.17
CA ALA A 21 -12.90 -4.76 4.68
C ALA A 21 -11.68 -5.33 3.97
N MET A 22 -10.75 -4.46 3.57
CA MET A 22 -9.44 -4.86 3.08
C MET A 22 -8.40 -4.78 4.19
N PHE A 23 -7.66 -5.87 4.39
CA PHE A 23 -6.51 -5.95 5.28
C PHE A 23 -5.24 -6.12 4.45
N VAL A 24 -4.28 -5.20 4.60
CA VAL A 24 -2.97 -5.29 3.93
C VAL A 24 -1.90 -5.63 4.96
N PHE A 25 -1.18 -6.72 4.72
CA PHE A 25 -0.14 -7.21 5.60
C PHE A 25 1.19 -7.26 4.90
N LYS A 26 2.24 -6.85 5.61
CA LYS A 26 3.62 -6.99 5.15
C LYS A 26 4.47 -7.69 6.20
N CYS A 27 5.35 -8.58 5.75
CA CYS A 27 6.32 -9.18 6.65
C CYS A 27 7.48 -8.20 6.89
N GLU A 28 7.60 -7.71 8.12
CA GLU A 28 8.69 -6.84 8.55
C GLU A 28 9.72 -7.65 9.36
N ARG A 29 10.92 -7.81 8.80
CA ARG A 29 12.19 -8.01 9.51
C ARG A 29 13.27 -7.30 8.70
N TYR A 30 14.26 -6.69 9.36
CA TYR A 30 15.45 -6.12 8.71
C TYR A 30 16.13 -7.13 7.76
N SER A 31 16.03 -8.42 8.08
CA SER A 31 16.24 -9.50 7.12
C SER A 31 14.93 -9.75 6.36
N ILE A 32 14.76 -9.04 5.25
CA ILE A 32 13.99 -9.47 4.06
C ILE A 32 13.29 -10.83 4.26
N CYS A 33 11.98 -10.82 4.52
CA CYS A 33 11.20 -12.06 4.55
C CYS A 33 11.11 -12.65 3.13
N SER A 34 10.77 -13.95 3.01
CA SER A 34 10.40 -14.57 1.73
C SER A 34 9.30 -13.73 1.08
N PHE A 35 9.64 -13.00 0.01
CA PHE A 35 8.90 -11.80 -0.37
C PHE A 35 7.54 -12.04 -1.06
N TRP A 36 7.12 -13.27 -1.29
CA TRP A 36 5.94 -13.53 -2.10
C TRP A 36 5.34 -14.91 -1.84
N GLU A 37 4.51 -14.99 -0.81
CA GLU A 37 3.69 -16.17 -0.55
C GLU A 37 2.34 -15.70 0.01
N PRO A 38 1.40 -15.29 -0.87
CA PRO A 38 0.11 -14.76 -0.44
C PRO A 38 -0.69 -15.79 0.38
N ASP A 39 -0.51 -17.07 0.07
CA ASP A 39 -1.14 -18.20 0.78
C ASP A 39 -0.52 -18.49 2.16
N THR A 40 0.71 -18.03 2.42
CA THR A 40 1.40 -18.27 3.71
C THR A 40 1.50 -17.00 4.57
N GLY A 41 0.95 -15.87 4.09
CA GLY A 41 0.84 -14.62 4.83
C GLY A 41 1.98 -13.63 4.59
N CYS A 42 2.90 -13.89 3.66
CA CYS A 42 3.93 -12.93 3.27
C CYS A 42 3.40 -11.98 2.19
N ASN A 43 3.32 -10.68 2.51
CA ASN A 43 2.79 -9.63 1.62
C ASN A 43 1.36 -9.94 1.14
N CYS A 44 0.49 -10.25 2.10
CA CYS A 44 -0.87 -10.72 1.87
C CYS A 44 -1.86 -9.55 1.85
N VAL A 45 -2.85 -9.64 0.97
CA VAL A 45 -4.07 -8.83 1.03
C VAL A 45 -5.25 -9.77 1.26
N ALA A 46 -6.01 -9.51 2.31
CA ALA A 46 -7.22 -10.25 2.63
C ALA A 46 -8.44 -9.34 2.49
N LEU A 47 -9.48 -9.84 1.82
CA LEU A 47 -10.80 -9.25 1.82
C LEU A 47 -11.67 -10.06 2.78
N VAL A 48 -12.34 -9.37 3.71
CA VAL A 48 -13.21 -9.99 4.71
C VAL A 48 -14.56 -9.31 4.67
N ASP A 49 -15.63 -10.09 4.57
CA ASP A 49 -16.99 -9.55 4.59
C ASP A 49 -17.29 -8.94 5.95
N PHE A 50 -17.99 -7.79 5.99
CA PHE A 50 -18.32 -7.13 7.26
C PHE A 50 -19.13 -8.02 8.20
N GLY A 51 -19.94 -8.94 7.66
CA GLY A 51 -20.69 -9.92 8.45
C GLY A 51 -19.81 -10.90 9.23
N ASP A 52 -18.55 -11.07 8.83
CA ASP A 52 -17.58 -11.95 9.47
C ASP A 52 -16.66 -11.22 10.46
N LEU A 53 -16.74 -9.87 10.52
CA LEU A 53 -15.98 -9.08 11.47
C LEU A 53 -16.64 -9.05 12.85
N SER A 54 -15.82 -9.05 13.90
CA SER A 54 -16.26 -8.80 15.27
C SER A 54 -16.13 -7.32 15.61
N ASP A 55 -17.02 -6.82 16.46
CA ASP A 55 -16.94 -5.47 17.05
C ASP A 55 -15.76 -5.32 18.04
N THR A 56 -15.10 -6.42 18.40
CA THR A 56 -13.99 -6.44 19.35
C THR A 56 -12.66 -6.70 18.65
N ALA A 57 -11.67 -5.85 18.92
CA ALA A 57 -10.30 -6.09 18.48
C ALA A 57 -9.77 -7.44 18.99
N ALA A 58 -9.14 -8.20 18.10
CA ALA A 58 -8.46 -9.42 18.48
C ALA A 58 -7.25 -9.07 19.38
N PRO A 59 -7.01 -9.80 20.48
CA PRO A 59 -5.83 -9.58 21.30
C PRO A 59 -4.57 -9.88 20.49
N ALA A 60 -3.57 -9.00 20.58
CA ALA A 60 -2.28 -9.24 19.97
C ALA A 60 -1.64 -10.53 20.52
N PRO A 61 -0.98 -11.35 19.69
CA PRO A 61 -0.23 -12.50 20.18
C PRO A 61 0.82 -12.09 21.22
N ALA A 62 1.02 -12.90 22.24
CA ALA A 62 1.99 -12.62 23.29
C ALA A 62 3.40 -12.43 22.72
N GLY A 63 4.06 -11.32 23.07
CA GLY A 63 5.41 -10.99 22.60
C GLY A 63 5.46 -10.27 21.25
N THR A 64 4.31 -9.96 20.64
CA THR A 64 4.25 -9.11 19.44
C THR A 64 4.17 -7.64 19.85
N PRO A 65 5.11 -6.78 19.45
CA PRO A 65 4.96 -5.34 19.67
C PRO A 65 3.73 -4.83 18.91
N VAL A 66 2.90 -4.05 19.60
CA VAL A 66 1.75 -3.37 18.98
C VAL A 66 2.28 -2.11 18.30
N LEU A 67 2.16 -2.07 16.98
CA LEU A 67 2.53 -0.90 16.19
C LEU A 67 1.57 0.26 16.45
N LEU A 68 2.03 1.48 16.18
CA LEU A 68 1.17 2.65 16.13
C LEU A 68 0.09 2.42 15.06
N GLU A 69 -1.17 2.48 15.45
CA GLU A 69 -2.29 2.37 14.53
C GLU A 69 -2.62 3.75 13.95
N LEU A 70 -2.56 3.88 12.63
CA LEU A 70 -2.87 5.09 11.90
C LEU A 70 -4.19 4.91 11.14
N TRP A 71 -5.07 5.90 11.26
CA TRP A 71 -6.39 5.87 10.62
C TRP A 71 -6.52 6.98 9.58
N ALA A 72 -6.73 6.61 8.32
CA ALA A 72 -7.05 7.57 7.27
C ALA A 72 -8.46 8.14 7.49
N ARG A 73 -8.54 9.43 7.83
CA ARG A 73 -9.84 10.10 8.06
C ARG A 73 -10.55 10.54 6.78
N ARG A 74 -9.78 10.86 5.73
CA ARG A 74 -10.27 11.32 4.42
C ARG A 74 -9.15 11.28 3.39
N TRP A 75 -9.54 11.17 2.13
CA TRP A 75 -8.65 11.33 0.98
C TRP A 75 -8.85 12.72 0.36
N ARG A 76 -7.75 13.32 -0.15
CA ARG A 76 -7.85 14.51 -0.99
C ARG A 76 -8.15 14.05 -2.41
N VAL A 77 -9.15 14.65 -3.04
CA VAL A 77 -9.45 14.37 -4.46
C VAL A 77 -8.32 14.93 -5.31
N HIS A 78 -7.80 14.10 -6.21
CA HIS A 78 -6.76 14.46 -7.16
C HIS A 78 -7.11 13.85 -8.53
N ASP A 79 -6.84 14.61 -9.60
CA ASP A 79 -6.95 14.13 -10.97
C ASP A 79 -5.53 13.84 -11.45
N ASP A 80 -5.28 12.62 -11.94
CA ASP A 80 -3.95 12.25 -12.44
C ASP A 80 -3.60 13.00 -13.75
N GLY A 81 -4.57 13.68 -14.38
CA GLY A 81 -4.34 14.53 -15.54
C GLY A 81 -4.05 13.75 -16.83
N VAL A 82 -4.42 12.47 -16.85
CA VAL A 82 -4.20 11.54 -17.98
C VAL A 82 -5.54 11.24 -18.65
N ASP A 83 -5.55 11.23 -19.98
CA ASP A 83 -6.72 10.82 -20.75
C ASP A 83 -7.08 9.35 -20.45
N ALA A 84 -8.35 9.07 -20.16
CA ALA A 84 -8.82 7.73 -19.81
C ALA A 84 -8.53 6.67 -20.89
N SER A 85 -8.35 7.06 -22.16
CA SER A 85 -7.94 6.13 -23.22
C SER A 85 -6.51 5.60 -23.06
N LEU A 86 -5.68 6.25 -22.25
CA LEU A 86 -4.30 5.86 -21.93
C LEU A 86 -4.18 5.03 -20.66
N GLU A 87 -5.21 4.99 -19.80
CA GLU A 87 -5.20 4.21 -18.54
C GLU A 87 -4.72 2.76 -18.73
N PRO A 88 -5.19 1.99 -19.73
CA PRO A 88 -4.74 0.62 -19.92
C PRO A 88 -3.23 0.49 -20.16
N ALA A 89 -2.57 1.52 -20.70
CA ALA A 89 -1.14 1.51 -20.94
C ALA A 89 -0.31 1.57 -19.65
N PHE A 90 -0.88 2.00 -18.52
CA PHE A 90 -0.18 2.02 -17.22
C PHE A 90 -0.04 0.63 -16.58
N PHE A 91 -0.80 -0.35 -17.06
CA PHE A 91 -0.83 -1.70 -16.51
C PHE A 91 -0.26 -2.75 -17.47
N ASP A 92 0.42 -2.34 -18.54
CA ASP A 92 1.08 -3.25 -19.47
C ASP A 92 2.36 -2.67 -20.10
N ALA A 93 2.96 -3.43 -21.01
CA ALA A 93 4.23 -3.10 -21.65
C ALA A 93 4.22 -1.78 -22.43
N ARG A 94 3.04 -1.23 -22.79
CA ARG A 94 2.92 0.04 -23.52
C ARG A 94 3.36 1.24 -22.70
N HIS A 95 3.35 1.16 -21.36
CA HIS A 95 3.78 2.25 -20.48
C HIS A 95 5.16 2.81 -20.88
N ASN A 96 6.12 1.92 -21.13
CA ASN A 96 7.50 2.27 -21.46
C ASN A 96 7.66 2.98 -22.81
N ALA A 97 6.62 2.96 -23.65
CA ALA A 97 6.59 3.63 -24.95
C ALA A 97 5.74 4.92 -24.92
N MET A 98 5.13 5.27 -23.79
CA MET A 98 4.36 6.51 -23.66
C MET A 98 5.29 7.73 -23.65
N PRO A 99 4.81 8.88 -24.13
CA PRO A 99 5.46 10.17 -23.89
C PRO A 99 5.73 10.40 -22.38
N GLU A 100 6.85 11.02 -22.05
CA GLU A 100 7.29 11.21 -20.65
C GLU A 100 6.27 11.99 -19.82
N ASP A 101 5.68 13.04 -20.39
CA ASP A 101 4.61 13.85 -19.78
C ASP A 101 3.32 13.05 -19.52
N SER A 102 3.11 11.95 -20.24
CA SER A 102 1.98 11.05 -20.07
C SER A 102 2.31 9.89 -19.14
N ALA A 103 3.54 9.35 -19.19
CA ALA A 103 4.00 8.29 -18.29
C ALA A 103 4.21 8.80 -16.86
N TYR A 104 4.63 10.06 -16.72
CA TYR A 104 4.97 10.72 -15.46
C TYR A 104 4.28 12.11 -15.36
N PRO A 105 2.94 12.16 -15.34
CA PRO A 105 2.16 13.41 -15.44
C PRO A 105 2.35 14.39 -14.26
N HIS A 106 3.02 13.95 -13.21
CA HIS A 106 3.21 14.73 -11.98
C HIS A 106 4.68 15.02 -11.66
N ASP A 107 5.61 14.66 -12.54
CA ASP A 107 7.04 14.53 -12.21
C ASP A 107 7.22 13.74 -10.90
N PHE A 108 8.34 13.91 -10.19
CA PHE A 108 8.57 13.34 -8.86
C PHE A 108 7.83 14.11 -7.75
N ASN A 109 6.61 13.67 -7.42
CA ASN A 109 5.75 14.27 -6.41
C ASN A 109 5.44 13.32 -5.24
N PHE A 110 6.14 13.52 -4.12
CA PHE A 110 5.98 12.74 -2.89
C PHE A 110 4.55 12.73 -2.33
N ALA A 111 3.76 13.80 -2.54
CA ALA A 111 2.39 13.88 -2.04
C ALA A 111 1.43 12.88 -2.71
N LEU A 112 1.85 12.24 -3.81
CA LEU A 112 1.08 11.25 -4.56
C LEU A 112 1.59 9.82 -4.38
N GLN A 113 2.59 9.61 -3.52
CA GLN A 113 3.17 8.28 -3.27
C GLN A 113 2.27 7.38 -2.41
N THR A 114 1.45 7.97 -1.53
CA THR A 114 0.35 7.26 -0.87
C THR A 114 -0.99 7.73 -1.41
N LYS A 115 -1.75 6.85 -2.06
CA LYS A 115 -3.07 7.18 -2.63
C LYS A 115 -3.99 5.98 -2.76
N VAL A 116 -5.27 6.27 -2.93
CA VAL A 116 -6.32 5.28 -3.19
C VAL A 116 -6.89 5.53 -4.58
N GLY A 117 -6.88 4.49 -5.43
CA GLY A 117 -7.32 4.59 -6.81
C GLY A 117 -6.42 5.43 -7.72
N GLY A 118 -6.93 5.69 -8.92
CA GLY A 118 -6.21 6.39 -9.99
C GLY A 118 -5.22 5.48 -10.72
N LEU A 119 -4.20 6.09 -11.31
CA LEU A 119 -3.12 5.42 -12.03
C LEU A 119 -1.95 5.13 -11.09
N PRO A 120 -1.26 3.99 -11.21
CA PRO A 120 -0.04 3.74 -10.45
C PRO A 120 1.00 4.80 -10.75
N TYR A 121 1.56 5.38 -9.69
CA TYR A 121 2.67 6.30 -9.78
C TYR A 121 3.97 5.48 -9.76
N TRP A 122 4.36 5.00 -10.94
CA TRP A 122 5.49 4.10 -11.07
C TRP A 122 6.83 4.79 -10.76
N THR A 123 7.59 4.20 -9.85
CA THR A 123 8.97 4.57 -9.52
C THR A 123 9.98 4.00 -10.51
N ALA A 124 11.28 4.09 -10.21
CA ALA A 124 12.38 3.85 -11.15
C ALA A 124 12.32 2.53 -11.95
N ASN A 125 11.74 1.48 -11.38
CA ASN A 125 11.61 0.18 -12.05
C ASN A 125 10.31 0.02 -12.86
N GLY A 126 9.46 1.06 -12.92
CA GLY A 126 8.29 1.08 -13.80
C GLY A 126 7.31 -0.07 -13.53
N PRO A 127 6.52 -0.46 -14.55
CA PRO A 127 5.79 -1.71 -14.55
C PRO A 127 6.68 -2.95 -14.76
N ALA A 128 8.00 -2.89 -14.55
CA ALA A 128 8.84 -4.09 -14.72
C ALA A 128 8.47 -5.20 -13.72
N VAL A 129 7.88 -4.84 -12.57
CA VAL A 129 7.29 -5.80 -11.62
C VAL A 129 6.15 -6.63 -12.25
N LEU A 130 5.49 -6.10 -13.30
CA LEU A 130 4.47 -6.79 -14.07
C LEU A 130 5.03 -7.95 -14.91
N LEU A 131 6.35 -7.99 -15.12
CA LEU A 131 7.03 -9.00 -15.94
C LEU A 131 7.52 -10.21 -15.13
N HIS A 132 7.22 -10.27 -13.82
CA HIS A 132 7.65 -11.39 -12.99
C HIS A 132 6.80 -12.64 -13.30
N PRO A 133 7.39 -13.81 -13.62
CA PRO A 133 6.68 -14.97 -14.18
C PRO A 133 5.60 -15.56 -13.26
N ASP A 134 5.70 -15.36 -11.95
CA ASP A 134 4.76 -15.86 -10.94
C ASP A 134 3.67 -14.85 -10.57
N MET A 135 3.78 -13.61 -11.05
CA MET A 135 2.97 -12.45 -10.62
C MET A 135 2.47 -11.63 -11.80
N ALA A 136 2.73 -12.09 -13.04
CA ALA A 136 2.37 -11.38 -14.25
C ALA A 136 0.89 -11.05 -14.18
N LEU A 137 0.60 -9.77 -13.95
CA LEU A 137 -0.69 -9.20 -14.26
C LEU A 137 -1.01 -9.74 -15.65
N THR A 138 -2.04 -10.58 -15.71
CA THR A 138 -2.29 -11.40 -16.89
C THR A 138 -2.37 -10.48 -18.10
N ASP A 139 -1.61 -10.78 -19.15
CA ASP A 139 -1.72 -10.05 -20.42
C ASP A 139 -3.20 -10.05 -20.84
N GLY A 140 -3.78 -8.85 -20.97
CA GLY A 140 -5.21 -8.67 -21.28
C GLY A 140 -6.17 -8.63 -20.08
N GLY A 141 -5.66 -8.66 -18.85
CA GLY A 141 -6.45 -8.37 -17.64
C GLY A 141 -6.89 -6.91 -17.58
N ASN A 142 -8.02 -6.64 -16.91
CA ASN A 142 -8.53 -5.29 -16.72
C ASN A 142 -8.14 -4.80 -15.32
N TRP A 143 -6.86 -4.46 -15.19
CA TRP A 143 -6.21 -4.11 -13.94
C TRP A 143 -6.49 -2.67 -13.52
N HIS A 144 -6.72 -2.49 -12.22
CA HIS A 144 -6.90 -1.18 -11.62
C HIS A 144 -6.12 -1.08 -10.31
N LEU A 145 -5.66 0.13 -9.99
CA LEU A 145 -5.07 0.45 -8.70
C LEU A 145 -6.18 0.56 -7.64
N VAL A 146 -6.01 -0.14 -6.53
CA VAL A 146 -6.85 0.00 -5.33
C VAL A 146 -6.17 0.94 -4.34
N LEU A 147 -4.90 0.69 -4.05
CA LEU A 147 -4.11 1.39 -3.04
C LEU A 147 -2.65 1.44 -3.47
N GLN A 148 -1.99 2.57 -3.21
CA GLN A 148 -0.56 2.74 -3.27
C GLN A 148 -0.06 3.25 -1.92
N LEU A 149 1.01 2.67 -1.39
CA LEU A 149 1.59 3.00 -0.10
C LEU A 149 3.06 3.37 -0.25
N ASP A 150 3.42 4.54 0.29
CA ASP A 150 4.81 4.92 0.51
C ASP A 150 5.38 4.28 1.79
N THR A 151 6.70 4.19 1.89
CA THR A 151 7.41 3.67 3.06
C THR A 151 7.09 4.43 4.34
N ALA A 152 6.73 5.71 4.22
CA ALA A 152 6.37 6.59 5.32
C ALA A 152 5.09 7.39 5.03
N LEU A 153 4.38 7.77 6.09
CA LEU A 153 3.18 8.62 6.01
C LEU A 153 3.37 9.90 6.82
N GLU A 154 3.10 11.05 6.21
CA GLU A 154 2.98 12.32 6.95
C GLU A 154 1.72 12.30 7.83
N VAL A 155 1.89 12.53 9.14
CA VAL A 155 0.77 12.56 10.08
C VAL A 155 0.34 13.99 10.36
N VAL A 156 -0.81 14.38 9.83
CA VAL A 156 -1.30 15.77 9.92
C VAL A 156 -2.00 16.06 11.26
N ASP A 157 -2.66 15.08 11.87
CA ASP A 157 -3.44 15.27 13.10
C ASP A 157 -3.73 13.93 13.83
N PRO A 158 -3.42 13.78 15.14
CA PRO A 158 -2.64 14.68 15.98
C PRO A 158 -1.14 14.35 15.92
N ILE A 159 -0.33 15.26 15.35
CA ILE A 159 1.13 15.08 15.26
C ILE A 159 1.79 14.96 16.66
N ASP A 160 1.22 15.61 17.68
CA ASP A 160 1.72 15.53 19.05
C ASP A 160 1.67 14.11 19.62
N ALA A 161 0.70 13.28 19.20
CA ALA A 161 0.61 11.89 19.64
C ALA A 161 1.72 11.03 19.02
N VAL A 162 2.10 11.33 17.77
CA VAL A 162 3.24 10.70 17.09
C VAL A 162 4.54 11.07 17.78
N GLN A 163 4.72 12.34 18.13
CA GLN A 163 5.91 12.77 18.88
C GLN A 163 5.98 12.12 20.27
N ALA A 164 4.87 12.07 21.00
CA ALA A 164 4.81 11.38 22.30
C ALA A 164 5.11 9.88 22.18
N TYR A 165 4.67 9.23 21.11
CA TYR A 165 5.04 7.85 20.80
C TYR A 165 6.55 7.72 20.56
N ALA A 166 7.14 8.61 19.75
CA ALA A 166 8.57 8.62 19.48
C ALA A 166 9.41 8.83 20.75
N ASP A 167 9.02 9.77 21.60
CA ASP A 167 9.70 10.09 22.86
C ASP A 167 9.65 8.94 23.87
N SER A 168 8.55 8.19 23.88
CA SER A 168 8.37 7.01 24.75
C SER A 168 9.06 5.75 24.24
N HIS A 169 9.55 5.74 22.99
CA HIS A 169 10.22 4.60 22.35
C HIS A 169 11.61 5.00 21.80
N PRO A 170 12.57 5.33 22.69
CA PRO A 170 13.86 5.87 22.31
C PRO A 170 14.67 4.91 21.42
N ILE A 171 15.47 5.49 20.53
CA ILE A 171 16.27 4.80 19.52
C ILE A 171 17.23 3.78 20.18
N GLY A 172 17.13 2.51 19.79
CA GLY A 172 17.97 1.42 20.31
C GLY A 172 17.47 0.03 19.88
N PRO A 173 18.10 -1.07 20.35
CA PRO A 173 17.69 -2.45 20.02
C PRO A 173 16.25 -2.80 20.43
N ALA A 174 15.58 -1.93 21.20
CA ALA A 174 14.15 -2.01 21.51
C ALA A 174 13.22 -1.61 20.35
N ARG A 175 13.76 -1.12 19.22
CA ARG A 175 12.99 -0.76 18.01
C ARG A 175 12.65 -1.93 17.09
N GLU A 176 13.08 -3.16 17.38
CA GLU A 176 12.63 -4.34 16.62
C GLU A 176 11.09 -4.49 16.75
N GLY A 177 10.38 -3.99 15.73
CA GLY A 177 8.91 -4.01 15.67
C GLY A 177 8.22 -2.77 16.25
N ALA A 178 8.91 -1.65 16.48
CA ALA A 178 8.27 -0.35 16.74
C ALA A 178 8.13 0.44 15.43
N ALA A 179 7.10 1.28 15.31
CA ALA A 179 6.97 2.20 14.17
C ALA A 179 8.14 3.18 14.17
N GLU A 180 8.81 3.35 13.02
CA GLU A 180 9.85 4.36 12.89
C GLU A 180 9.18 5.73 12.77
N VAL A 181 9.53 6.67 13.65
CA VAL A 181 9.03 8.04 13.57
C VAL A 181 10.19 8.93 13.14
N TYR A 182 9.94 9.79 12.15
CA TYR A 182 10.85 10.79 11.63
C TYR A 182 10.40 12.18 12.14
N PRO A 183 11.00 12.68 13.24
CA PRO A 183 10.53 13.90 13.91
C PRO A 183 10.72 15.17 13.07
N GLU A 184 11.66 15.16 12.12
CA GLU A 184 12.00 16.30 11.28
C GLU A 184 10.87 16.73 10.34
N ASP A 185 10.07 15.78 9.84
CA ASP A 185 8.97 16.02 8.92
C ASP A 185 7.62 15.49 9.45
N GLY A 186 7.61 14.92 10.65
CA GLY A 186 6.39 14.42 11.29
C GLY A 186 5.82 13.17 10.62
N SER A 187 6.65 12.43 9.89
CA SER A 187 6.24 11.21 9.24
C SER A 187 6.49 9.96 10.08
N VAL A 188 5.74 8.90 9.77
CA VAL A 188 5.85 7.58 10.41
C VAL A 188 6.14 6.55 9.33
N GLY A 189 7.27 5.85 9.45
CA GLY A 189 7.60 4.68 8.67
C GLY A 189 6.61 3.55 8.95
N ILE A 190 5.90 3.12 7.91
CA ILE A 190 4.87 2.09 8.00
C ILE A 190 5.38 0.71 7.55
N ALA A 191 6.38 0.69 6.68
CA ALA A 191 6.92 -0.52 6.07
C ALA A 191 8.17 -0.23 5.22
N ASN A 192 9.05 -1.21 5.04
CA ASN A 192 10.17 -1.12 4.09
C ASN A 192 9.82 -1.78 2.73
N PHE A 193 9.51 -1.01 1.70
CA PHE A 193 9.17 -1.49 0.36
C PHE A 193 10.37 -1.67 -0.60
N CYS A 194 11.55 -2.00 -0.06
CA CYS A 194 12.77 -2.29 -0.84
C CYS A 194 13.24 -1.10 -1.70
N LEU A 195 13.88 -1.34 -2.86
CA LEU A 195 14.55 -0.29 -3.64
C LEU A 195 13.60 0.81 -4.13
N ASP A 196 12.34 0.48 -4.41
CA ASP A 196 11.39 1.43 -4.97
C ASP A 196 10.65 2.26 -3.91
N GLY A 197 10.64 1.81 -2.65
CA GLY A 197 9.96 2.52 -1.57
C GLY A 197 8.42 2.50 -1.64
N ILE A 198 7.82 1.86 -2.65
CA ILE A 198 6.36 1.83 -2.86
C ILE A 198 5.80 0.40 -2.90
N GLY A 199 4.64 0.21 -2.26
CA GLY A 199 3.78 -0.96 -2.43
C GLY A 199 2.47 -0.63 -3.16
N TYR A 200 1.99 -1.53 -4.03
CA TYR A 200 0.82 -1.35 -4.87
C TYR A 200 -0.18 -2.50 -4.68
N VAL A 201 -1.41 -2.19 -4.30
CA VAL A 201 -2.53 -3.14 -4.31
C VAL A 201 -3.31 -2.96 -5.60
N LEU A 202 -3.36 -3.99 -6.42
CA LEU A 202 -4.05 -4.00 -7.72
C LEU A 202 -5.15 -5.04 -7.73
N VAL A 203 -6.16 -4.84 -8.57
CA VAL A 203 -7.22 -5.83 -8.80
C VAL A 203 -7.53 -5.97 -10.28
N ASP A 204 -7.72 -7.21 -10.73
CA ASP A 204 -8.23 -7.50 -12.07
C ASP A 204 -9.75 -7.59 -12.03
N SER A 205 -10.41 -6.63 -12.65
CA SER A 205 -11.88 -6.60 -12.72
C SER A 205 -12.45 -7.59 -13.75
N SER A 206 -11.60 -8.17 -14.62
CA SER A 206 -11.99 -9.23 -15.54
C SER A 206 -12.03 -10.62 -14.88
N SER A 207 -11.34 -10.78 -13.74
CA SER A 207 -11.36 -12.01 -12.95
C SER A 207 -12.67 -12.17 -12.17
N HIS A 208 -13.20 -13.39 -12.16
CA HIS A 208 -14.39 -13.74 -11.38
C HIS A 208 -14.20 -13.61 -9.86
N SER A 209 -12.98 -13.82 -9.35
CA SER A 209 -12.70 -13.75 -7.92
C SER A 209 -12.34 -12.34 -7.43
N ARG A 210 -11.95 -11.43 -8.35
CA ARG A 210 -11.47 -10.06 -8.07
C ARG A 210 -10.51 -9.98 -6.87
N GLN A 211 -9.67 -10.99 -6.71
CA GLN A 211 -8.72 -11.03 -5.60
C GLN A 211 -7.63 -9.98 -5.82
N PRO A 212 -7.39 -9.07 -4.85
CA PRO A 212 -6.33 -8.10 -4.98
C PRO A 212 -4.94 -8.76 -4.86
N VAL A 213 -3.96 -8.17 -5.53
CA VAL A 213 -2.54 -8.55 -5.46
C VAL A 213 -1.72 -7.40 -4.92
N PHE A 214 -0.71 -7.66 -4.09
CA PHE A 214 0.09 -6.63 -3.40
C PHE A 214 1.52 -6.49 -3.89
N LEU A 215 1.73 -5.82 -5.04
CA LEU A 215 3.02 -5.66 -5.68
C LEU A 215 3.99 -4.79 -4.88
N ILE A 216 5.24 -5.25 -4.75
CA ILE A 216 6.36 -4.46 -4.23
C ILE A 216 7.54 -4.69 -5.19
N ASN A 217 8.13 -3.60 -5.67
CA ASN A 217 9.28 -3.70 -6.55
C ASN A 217 10.56 -3.98 -5.76
N ARG A 218 11.48 -4.73 -6.36
CA ARG A 218 12.72 -5.13 -5.68
C ARG A 218 13.88 -4.22 -5.95
#